data_AF-C1N3X1-F1
#
_entry.id   AF-C1N3X1-F1
#
_cell.length_a   1.000
_cell.length_b   1.000
_cell.length_c   1.000
_cell.angle_alpha   90.00
_cell.angle_beta   90.00
_cell.angle_gamma   90.00
#
_symmetry.space_group_name_H-M   'P 1'
#
loop_
_entity.id
_entity.type
_entity.pdbx_description
1 polymer ?
#
loop_
_entity_poly.entity_id
_entity_poly.type
_entity_poly.pdbx_seq_one_letter_code
_entity_poly.pdbx_strand_id
1 'polypeptide(L)'
;EPTTSSASSPLSDDEETLLRRYYEVKIQNVCAAYSLPTKVQTTALLLFKRFLLGTSLLSHNLKIMLLTAVYVACKVEENYVSAEELGRGMKEDASRVLSAEVTLLSGVNFQLVTYSPYRAVEGFRADVEEKVASGEVKGSVAKEELDACVAAAHKITEKQMRTDAPLMFSPGKLAL
;
A
#
# COMPACT_ATOMS: atom_id res chain seq x y z
N GLU A 1 22.20 -10.36 44.45
CA GLU A 1 22.37 -10.64 43.01
C GLU A 1 21.14 -10.17 42.27
N PRO A 2 21.23 -9.31 41.24
CA PRO A 2 20.11 -9.08 40.36
C PRO A 2 20.17 -10.10 39.21
N THR A 3 19.10 -10.88 39.08
CA THR A 3 18.85 -11.75 37.94
C THR A 3 18.84 -10.94 36.65
N THR A 4 19.80 -11.19 35.78
CA THR A 4 19.82 -10.72 34.39
C THR A 4 18.60 -11.27 33.67
N SER A 5 17.54 -10.47 33.59
CA SER A 5 16.50 -10.64 32.58
C SER A 5 17.19 -10.59 31.22
N SER A 6 17.09 -11.68 30.46
CA SER A 6 17.54 -11.77 29.08
C SER A 6 16.70 -10.83 28.22
N ALA A 7 16.99 -9.54 28.26
CA ALA A 7 16.42 -8.58 27.33
C ALA A 7 16.91 -8.99 25.94
N SER A 8 15.99 -9.45 25.10
CA SER A 8 16.24 -9.65 23.66
C SER A 8 16.87 -8.38 23.12
N SER A 9 18.00 -8.50 22.41
CA SER A 9 18.66 -7.36 21.79
C SER A 9 17.66 -6.62 20.88
N PRO A 10 17.75 -5.28 20.81
CA PRO A 10 16.96 -4.53 19.83
C PRO A 10 17.28 -5.04 18.42
N LEU A 11 16.28 -4.98 17.53
CA LEU A 11 16.46 -5.34 16.13
C LEU A 11 17.52 -4.44 15.49
N SER A 12 18.34 -5.01 14.60
CA SER A 12 19.21 -4.23 13.72
C SER A 12 18.37 -3.50 12.67
N ASP A 13 18.88 -2.36 12.18
CA ASP A 13 18.27 -1.60 11.07
C ASP A 13 17.99 -2.47 9.84
N ASP A 14 18.87 -3.44 9.56
CA ASP A 14 18.72 -4.39 8.45
C ASP A 14 17.55 -5.35 8.68
N GLU A 15 17.40 -5.85 9.91
CA GLU A 15 16.31 -6.75 10.30
C GLU A 15 14.96 -6.01 10.28
N GLU A 16 14.94 -4.78 10.78
CA GLU A 16 13.75 -3.92 10.69
C GLU A 16 13.35 -3.68 9.24
N THR A 17 14.30 -3.33 8.38
CA THR A 17 14.07 -3.07 6.96
C THR A 17 13.52 -4.32 6.26
N LEU A 18 14.11 -5.48 6.54
CA LEU A 18 13.65 -6.75 5.99
C LEU A 18 12.22 -7.09 6.45
N LEU A 19 11.91 -6.82 7.72
CA LEU A 19 10.57 -7.03 8.29
C LEU A 19 9.54 -6.09 7.64
N ARG A 20 9.87 -4.80 7.45
CA ARG A 20 9.01 -3.84 6.73
C ARG A 20 8.69 -4.36 5.34
N ARG A 21 9.72 -4.72 4.55
CA ARG A 21 9.55 -5.25 3.19
C ARG A 21 8.73 -6.55 3.15
N TYR A 22 8.94 -7.44 4.12
CA TYR A 22 8.15 -8.67 4.24
C TYR A 22 6.65 -8.37 4.38
N TYR A 23 6.29 -7.46 5.30
CA TYR A 23 4.89 -7.11 5.52
C TYR A 23 4.27 -6.30 4.37
N GLU A 24 5.06 -5.48 3.68
CA GLU A 24 4.62 -4.79 2.45
C GLU A 24 4.19 -5.79 1.37
N VAL A 25 5.00 -6.83 1.11
CA VAL A 25 4.63 -7.91 0.18
C VAL A 25 3.44 -8.69 0.71
N LYS A 26 3.37 -8.92 2.02
CA LYS A 26 2.26 -9.65 2.65
C LYS A 26 0.92 -8.93 2.48
N ILE A 27 0.89 -7.60 2.59
CA ILE A 27 -0.32 -6.79 2.35
C ILE A 27 -0.83 -7.03 0.93
N GLN A 28 0.07 -6.96 -0.06
CA GLN A 28 -0.31 -7.19 -1.45
C GLN A 28 -0.89 -8.59 -1.68
N ASN A 29 -0.27 -9.61 -1.09
CA ASN A 29 -0.76 -10.99 -1.18
C ASN A 29 -2.14 -11.17 -0.52
N VAL A 30 -2.36 -10.52 0.62
CA VAL A 30 -3.68 -10.54 1.28
C VAL A 30 -4.70 -9.85 0.40
N CYS A 31 -4.42 -8.65 -0.11
CA CYS A 31 -5.33 -7.96 -1.02
C CYS A 31 -5.66 -8.76 -2.28
N ALA A 32 -4.66 -9.44 -2.86
CA ALA A 32 -4.86 -10.32 -4.01
C ALA A 32 -5.72 -11.55 -3.67
N ALA A 33 -5.54 -12.16 -2.50
CA ALA A 33 -6.33 -13.31 -2.06
C ALA A 33 -7.83 -12.99 -1.87
N TYR A 34 -8.15 -11.75 -1.50
CA TYR A 34 -9.52 -11.25 -1.37
C TYR A 34 -10.02 -10.53 -2.63
N SER A 35 -9.28 -10.57 -3.75
CA SER A 35 -9.62 -9.89 -5.00
C SER A 35 -9.94 -8.39 -4.81
N LEU A 36 -9.24 -7.73 -3.87
CA LEU A 36 -9.47 -6.32 -3.57
C LEU A 36 -8.98 -5.43 -4.72
N PRO A 37 -9.67 -4.32 -5.01
CA PRO A 37 -9.24 -3.36 -6.02
C PRO A 37 -7.84 -2.80 -5.73
N THR A 38 -7.08 -2.49 -6.79
CA THR A 38 -5.73 -1.90 -6.70
C THR A 38 -5.71 -0.62 -5.85
N LYS A 39 -6.82 0.15 -5.87
CA LYS A 39 -6.98 1.35 -5.06
C LYS A 39 -6.92 1.02 -3.55
N VAL A 40 -7.67 0.02 -3.11
CA VAL A 40 -7.68 -0.47 -1.71
C VAL A 40 -6.29 -0.98 -1.32
N GLN A 41 -5.66 -1.77 -2.18
CA GLN A 41 -4.32 -2.31 -1.94
C GLN A 41 -3.29 -1.18 -1.74
N THR A 42 -3.34 -0.15 -2.59
CA THR A 42 -2.44 1.02 -2.51
C THR A 42 -2.66 1.80 -1.21
N THR A 43 -3.91 2.04 -0.86
CA THR A 43 -4.30 2.75 0.36
C THR A 43 -3.82 1.97 1.59
N ALA A 44 -4.05 0.66 1.64
CA ALA A 44 -3.59 -0.20 2.74
C ALA A 44 -2.05 -0.16 2.90
N LEU A 45 -1.33 -0.26 1.79
CA LEU A 45 0.12 -0.24 1.78
C LEU A 45 0.70 1.11 2.26
N LEU A 46 0.11 2.22 1.80
CA LEU A 46 0.53 3.57 2.20
C LEU A 46 0.21 3.86 3.67
N LEU A 47 -0.98 3.47 4.16
CA LEU A 47 -1.34 3.61 5.57
C LEU A 47 -0.37 2.82 6.45
N PHE A 48 -0.05 1.58 6.07
CA PHE A 48 0.88 0.75 6.82
C PHE A 48 2.30 1.32 6.82
N LYS A 49 2.82 1.76 5.66
CA LYS A 49 4.13 2.41 5.56
C LYS A 49 4.21 3.66 6.45
N ARG A 50 3.19 4.54 6.40
CA ARG A 50 3.12 5.74 7.25
C ARG A 50 3.11 5.39 8.74
N PHE A 51 2.30 4.39 9.12
CA PHE A 51 2.23 3.92 10.50
C PHE A 51 3.59 3.44 11.02
N LEU A 52 4.33 2.68 10.21
CA LEU A 52 5.65 2.14 10.56
C LEU A 52 6.78 3.18 10.60
N LEU A 53 6.60 4.37 10.01
CA LEU A 53 7.56 5.46 10.16
C LEU A 53 7.40 6.20 11.49
N GLY A 54 6.17 6.30 12.01
CA GLY A 54 5.88 7.01 13.26
C GLY A 54 5.94 6.14 14.51
N THR A 55 6.09 4.83 14.36
CA THR A 55 5.90 3.86 15.46
C THR A 55 6.99 2.80 15.47
N SER A 56 7.40 2.33 16.66
CA SER A 56 8.33 1.21 16.77
C SER A 56 7.69 -0.07 16.25
N LEU A 57 8.45 -0.87 15.49
CA LEU A 57 7.98 -2.16 14.95
C LEU A 57 7.61 -3.17 16.06
N LEU A 58 8.30 -3.09 17.20
CA LEU A 58 8.16 -4.04 18.30
C LEU A 58 7.03 -3.68 19.28
N SER A 59 6.50 -2.46 19.22
CA SER A 59 5.42 -2.05 20.14
C SER A 59 4.04 -2.59 19.76
N HIS A 60 3.88 -3.08 18.53
CA HIS A 60 2.61 -3.60 18.02
C HIS A 60 2.78 -4.95 17.33
N ASN A 61 1.69 -5.73 17.34
CA ASN A 61 1.64 -6.94 16.54
C ASN A 61 1.41 -6.58 15.07
N LEU A 62 2.48 -6.67 14.26
CA LEU A 62 2.47 -6.30 12.84
C LEU A 62 1.47 -7.10 12.00
N LYS A 63 1.17 -8.36 12.39
CA LYS A 63 0.16 -9.17 11.71
C LYS A 63 -1.24 -8.57 11.89
N ILE A 64 -1.55 -8.09 13.09
CA ILE A 64 -2.82 -7.43 13.39
C ILE A 64 -2.86 -6.07 12.70
N MET A 65 -1.79 -5.27 12.81
CA MET A 65 -1.71 -3.96 12.16
C MET A 65 -1.85 -4.05 10.64
N LEU A 66 -1.30 -5.10 10.02
CA LEU A 66 -1.50 -5.39 8.59
C LEU A 66 -2.98 -5.60 8.26
N LEU A 67 -3.67 -6.46 9.02
CA LEU A 67 -5.10 -6.72 8.80
C LEU A 67 -5.94 -5.46 9.04
N THR A 68 -5.61 -4.70 10.07
CA THR A 68 -6.26 -3.42 10.37
C THR A 68 -6.03 -2.40 9.26
N ALA A 69 -4.84 -2.33 8.66
CA ALA A 69 -4.57 -1.44 7.53
C ALA A 69 -5.40 -1.80 6.29
N VAL A 70 -5.53 -3.10 5.98
CA VAL A 70 -6.41 -3.57 4.90
C VAL A 70 -7.88 -3.25 5.21
N TYR A 71 -8.33 -3.51 6.44
CA TYR A 71 -9.70 -3.23 6.87
C TYR A 71 -10.06 -1.73 6.81
N VAL A 72 -9.17 -0.85 7.29
CA VAL A 72 -9.36 0.60 7.21
C VAL A 72 -9.33 1.08 5.76
N ALA A 73 -8.43 0.55 4.93
CA ALA A 73 -8.39 0.89 3.51
C ALA A 73 -9.69 0.50 2.77
N CYS A 74 -10.26 -0.67 3.09
CA CYS A 74 -11.57 -1.09 2.58
C CYS A 74 -12.67 -0.07 2.94
N LYS A 75 -12.68 0.45 4.16
CA LYS A 75 -13.64 1.51 4.56
C LYS A 75 -13.39 2.83 3.83
N VAL A 76 -12.13 3.27 3.75
CA VAL A 76 -11.74 4.54 3.13
C VAL A 76 -12.09 4.58 1.65
N GLU A 77 -11.92 3.45 0.95
CA GLU A 77 -12.20 3.32 -0.48
C GLU A 77 -13.61 2.82 -0.79
N GLU A 78 -14.50 2.80 0.20
CA GLU A 78 -15.91 2.38 0.08
C GLU A 78 -16.10 0.96 -0.48
N ASN A 79 -15.10 0.10 -0.29
CA ASN A 79 -15.12 -1.31 -0.70
C ASN A 79 -15.19 -2.20 0.54
N TYR A 80 -16.38 -2.30 1.13
CA TYR A 80 -16.57 -2.93 2.43
C TYR A 80 -16.27 -4.44 2.42
N VAL A 81 -15.40 -4.85 3.33
CA VAL A 81 -15.17 -6.26 3.69
C VAL A 81 -15.25 -6.38 5.20
N SER A 82 -15.95 -7.40 5.69
CA SER A 82 -16.12 -7.59 7.13
C SER A 82 -14.81 -7.98 7.82
N ALA A 83 -14.62 -7.54 9.07
CA ALA A 83 -13.45 -7.92 9.86
C ALA A 83 -13.37 -9.43 10.11
N GLU A 84 -14.51 -10.12 10.19
CA GLU A 84 -14.59 -11.58 10.35
C GLU A 84 -14.08 -12.34 9.12
N GLU A 85 -14.36 -11.81 7.93
CA GLU A 85 -13.88 -12.37 6.66
C GLU A 85 -12.37 -12.19 6.49
N LEU A 86 -11.85 -11.00 6.82
CA LEU A 86 -10.40 -10.75 6.85
C LEU A 86 -9.68 -11.57 7.93
N GLY A 87 -10.28 -11.70 9.12
CA GLY A 87 -9.73 -12.50 10.22
C GLY A 87 -9.64 -13.99 9.89
N ARG A 88 -10.65 -14.55 9.21
CA ARG A 88 -10.67 -15.97 8.78
C ARG A 88 -9.47 -16.35 7.91
N GLY A 89 -9.07 -15.50 6.96
CA GLY A 89 -7.96 -15.82 6.05
C GLY A 89 -6.60 -15.89 6.74
N MET A 90 -6.41 -15.17 7.85
CA MET A 90 -5.16 -15.16 8.62
C MET A 90 -5.23 -15.87 9.97
N LYS A 91 -6.36 -16.51 10.29
CA LYS A 91 -6.65 -17.16 11.58
C LYS A 91 -6.46 -16.23 12.77
N GLU A 92 -6.98 -15.01 12.66
CA GLU A 92 -6.96 -14.01 13.72
C GLU A 92 -8.38 -13.59 14.11
N ASP A 93 -8.56 -13.21 15.37
CA ASP A 93 -9.85 -12.76 15.88
C ASP A 93 -10.18 -11.35 15.37
N ALA A 94 -11.39 -11.20 14.83
CA ALA A 94 -11.88 -9.91 14.33
C ALA A 94 -11.88 -8.81 15.42
N SER A 95 -12.10 -9.18 16.68
CA SER A 95 -12.05 -8.25 17.83
C SER A 95 -10.68 -7.57 17.98
N ARG A 96 -9.58 -8.25 17.61
CA ARG A 96 -8.24 -7.69 17.67
C ARG A 96 -8.00 -6.67 16.56
N VAL A 97 -8.53 -6.94 15.36
CA VAL A 97 -8.47 -6.01 14.23
C VAL A 97 -9.24 -4.73 14.55
N LEU A 98 -10.43 -4.88 15.15
CA LEU A 98 -11.30 -3.76 15.56
C LEU A 98 -10.68 -2.93 16.69
N SER A 99 -10.08 -3.55 17.70
CA SER A 99 -9.42 -2.82 18.79
C SER A 99 -8.17 -2.06 18.33
N ALA A 100 -7.47 -2.57 17.33
CA ALA A 100 -6.31 -1.90 16.73
C ALA A 100 -6.68 -0.75 15.77
N GLU A 101 -7.96 -0.62 15.37
CA GLU A 101 -8.42 0.40 14.40
C GLU A 101 -8.03 1.81 14.82
N VAL A 102 -8.40 2.21 16.05
CA VAL A 102 -8.09 3.56 16.57
C VAL A 102 -6.58 3.79 16.68
N THR A 103 -5.81 2.74 16.98
CA THR A 103 -4.35 2.81 17.08
C THR A 103 -3.71 3.07 15.72
N LEU A 104 -4.19 2.42 14.66
CA LEU A 104 -3.73 2.70 13.31
C LEU A 104 -4.08 4.13 12.90
N LEU A 105 -5.34 4.54 13.13
CA LEU A 105 -5.84 5.86 12.76
C LEU A 105 -5.04 6.98 13.45
N SER A 106 -4.76 6.84 14.75
CA SER A 106 -3.95 7.81 15.48
C SER A 106 -2.50 7.80 15.01
N GLY A 107 -1.91 6.63 14.72
CA GLY A 107 -0.54 6.52 14.23
C GLY A 107 -0.31 7.12 12.84
N VAL A 108 -1.36 7.26 12.01
CA VAL A 108 -1.30 7.99 10.73
C VAL A 108 -1.83 9.43 10.83
N ASN A 109 -2.01 9.96 12.04
CA ASN A 109 -2.56 11.29 12.31
C ASN A 109 -3.92 11.54 11.61
N PHE A 110 -4.75 10.50 11.50
CA PHE A 110 -6.05 10.54 10.80
C PHE A 110 -5.96 10.99 9.32
N GLN A 111 -4.76 10.93 8.71
CA GLN A 111 -4.56 11.26 7.30
C GLN A 111 -4.86 10.05 6.41
N LEU A 112 -6.16 9.82 6.14
CA LEU A 112 -6.65 8.65 5.42
C LEU A 112 -6.63 8.78 3.90
N VAL A 113 -6.63 10.02 3.39
CA VAL A 113 -6.59 10.26 1.95
C VAL A 113 -5.23 9.86 1.42
N THR A 114 -5.22 8.93 0.47
CA THR A 114 -4.04 8.54 -0.28
C THR A 114 -4.25 8.77 -1.76
N TYR A 115 -3.18 9.13 -2.46
CA TYR A 115 -3.21 9.37 -3.89
C TYR A 115 -2.40 8.29 -4.57
N SER A 116 -3.06 7.46 -5.38
CA SER A 116 -2.40 6.37 -6.08
C SER A 116 -1.80 6.83 -7.42
N PRO A 117 -0.60 6.34 -7.79
CA PRO A 117 0.02 6.67 -9.06
C PRO A 117 -0.75 6.10 -10.27
N TYR A 118 -1.51 5.03 -10.08
CA TYR A 118 -2.32 4.39 -11.13
C TYR A 118 -3.28 5.36 -11.83
N ARG A 119 -3.88 6.29 -11.09
CA ARG A 119 -4.75 7.32 -11.68
C ARG A 119 -3.97 8.30 -12.55
N ALA A 120 -2.73 8.60 -12.19
CA ALA A 120 -1.88 9.49 -12.99
C ALA A 120 -1.41 8.80 -14.28
N VAL A 121 -1.16 7.48 -14.26
CA VAL A 121 -0.85 6.70 -15.47
C VAL A 121 -1.99 6.79 -16.49
N GLU A 122 -3.24 6.59 -16.05
CA GLU A 122 -4.41 6.77 -16.93
C GLU A 122 -4.58 8.22 -17.40
N GLY A 123 -4.21 9.19 -16.56
CA GLY A 123 -4.18 10.61 -16.94
C GLY A 123 -3.17 10.90 -18.06
N PHE A 124 -1.97 10.31 -17.99
CA PHE A 124 -0.98 10.45 -19.06
C PHE A 124 -1.40 9.76 -20.34
N ARG A 125 -2.10 8.62 -20.26
CA ARG A 125 -2.72 7.99 -21.43
C ARG A 125 -3.70 8.94 -22.11
N ALA A 126 -4.61 9.55 -21.35
CA ALA A 126 -5.59 10.48 -21.90
C ALA A 126 -4.93 11.72 -22.53
N ASP A 127 -3.88 12.27 -21.91
CA ASP A 127 -3.12 13.40 -22.46
C ASP A 127 -2.42 13.04 -23.78
N VAL A 128 -1.88 11.83 -23.90
CA VAL A 128 -1.31 11.34 -25.17
C VAL A 128 -2.39 11.17 -26.24
N GLU A 129 -3.55 10.59 -25.89
CA GLU A 129 -4.68 10.43 -26.82
C GLU A 129 -5.20 11.79 -27.33
N GLU A 130 -5.29 12.80 -26.47
CA GLU A 130 -5.70 14.17 -26.82
C GLU A 130 -4.68 14.85 -27.74
N LYS A 131 -3.38 14.70 -27.48
CA LYS A 131 -2.29 15.24 -28.30
C LYS A 131 -2.19 14.59 -29.69
N VAL A 132 -2.52 13.30 -29.78
CA VAL A 132 -2.61 12.60 -31.07
C VAL A 132 -3.86 13.07 -31.83
N ALA A 133 -4.99 13.25 -31.16
CA ALA A 133 -6.24 13.72 -31.78
C ALA A 133 -6.15 15.18 -32.29
N SER A 134 -5.44 16.04 -31.58
CA SER A 134 -5.20 17.45 -31.96
C SER A 134 -4.14 17.62 -33.05
N GLY A 135 -3.42 16.56 -33.42
CA GLY A 135 -2.42 16.58 -34.50
C GLY A 135 -1.08 17.24 -34.14
N GLU A 136 -0.85 17.55 -32.86
CA GLU A 136 0.41 18.11 -32.38
C GLU A 136 1.57 17.09 -32.44
N VAL A 137 1.25 15.80 -32.30
CA VAL A 137 2.22 14.69 -32.40
C VAL A 137 2.15 14.06 -33.78
N LYS A 138 3.21 14.25 -34.58
CA LYS A 138 3.40 13.57 -35.87
C LYS A 138 3.78 12.11 -35.67
N GLY A 139 2.79 11.28 -35.35
CA GLY A 139 2.97 9.83 -35.26
C GLY A 139 1.63 9.19 -34.97
N SER A 140 1.17 8.30 -35.84
CA SER A 140 0.06 7.40 -35.51
C SER A 140 0.56 6.41 -34.45
N VAL A 141 0.56 6.81 -33.18
CA VAL A 141 0.78 5.84 -32.09
C VAL A 141 -0.36 4.84 -32.20
N ALA A 142 -0.04 3.58 -32.49
CA ALA A 142 -1.07 2.56 -32.54
C ALA A 142 -1.67 2.44 -31.13
N LYS A 143 -3.00 2.42 -31.02
CA LYS A 143 -3.68 2.26 -29.72
C LYS A 143 -3.16 1.05 -28.95
N GLU A 144 -2.81 -0.01 -29.69
CA GLU A 144 -2.22 -1.23 -29.15
C GLU A 144 -0.85 -1.01 -28.49
N GLU A 145 0.00 -0.14 -29.05
CA GLU A 145 1.30 0.21 -28.46
C GLU A 145 1.11 1.04 -27.18
N LEU A 146 0.13 1.96 -27.19
CA LEU A 146 -0.21 2.75 -26.01
C LEU A 146 -0.74 1.86 -24.88
N ASP A 147 -1.62 0.91 -25.18
CA ASP A 147 -2.16 -0.05 -24.21
C ASP A 147 -1.04 -0.94 -23.64
N ALA A 148 -0.08 -1.38 -24.47
CA ALA A 148 1.09 -2.13 -24.03
C ALA A 148 2.00 -1.30 -23.10
N CYS A 149 2.23 -0.02 -23.44
CA CYS A 149 2.99 0.92 -22.61
C CYS A 149 2.31 1.16 -21.26
N VAL A 150 1.00 1.38 -21.24
CA VAL A 150 0.22 1.56 -20.00
C VAL A 150 0.29 0.31 -19.14
N ALA A 151 0.14 -0.89 -19.72
CA ALA A 151 0.29 -2.14 -18.99
C ALA A 151 1.70 -2.33 -18.41
N ALA A 152 2.75 -1.90 -19.13
CA ALA A 152 4.11 -1.90 -18.63
C ALA A 152 4.30 -0.89 -17.49
N ALA A 153 3.75 0.32 -17.62
CA ALA A 153 3.79 1.37 -16.60
C ALA A 153 3.09 0.91 -15.31
N HIS A 154 1.93 0.26 -15.39
CA HIS A 154 1.24 -0.33 -14.24
C HIS A 154 2.12 -1.35 -13.50
N LYS A 155 2.83 -2.24 -14.22
CA LYS A 155 3.74 -3.22 -13.63
C LYS A 155 4.96 -2.58 -12.96
N ILE A 156 5.52 -1.52 -13.56
CA ILE A 156 6.64 -0.77 -12.96
C ILE A 156 6.18 -0.04 -11.70
N THR A 157 5.02 0.60 -11.78
CA THR A 157 4.39 1.30 -10.65
C THR A 157 4.14 0.36 -9.49
N GLU A 158 3.64 -0.85 -9.74
CA GLU A 158 3.45 -1.86 -8.68
C GLU A 158 4.77 -2.24 -7.98
N LYS A 159 5.87 -2.36 -8.73
CA LYS A 159 7.20 -2.59 -8.16
C LYS A 159 7.67 -1.39 -7.35
N GLN A 160 7.46 -0.16 -7.83
CA GLN A 160 7.81 1.06 -7.12
C GLN A 160 7.03 1.21 -5.81
N MET A 161 5.76 0.76 -5.78
CA MET A 161 4.94 0.78 -4.56
C MET A 161 5.54 -0.06 -3.42
N ARG A 162 6.37 -1.07 -3.73
CA ARG A 162 7.10 -1.90 -2.74
C ARG A 162 8.36 -1.23 -2.21
N THR A 163 8.72 -0.06 -2.73
CA THR A 163 9.89 0.72 -2.28
C THR A 163 9.43 1.89 -1.41
N ASP A 164 10.35 2.77 -1.03
CA ASP A 164 10.02 3.98 -0.27
C ASP A 164 9.67 5.16 -1.18
N ALA A 165 9.73 4.97 -2.51
CA ALA A 165 9.35 5.97 -3.50
C ALA A 165 7.96 6.60 -3.26
N PRO A 166 6.90 5.85 -2.86
CA PRO A 166 5.58 6.43 -2.59
C PRO A 166 5.53 7.40 -1.40
N LEU A 167 6.55 7.40 -0.55
CA LEU A 167 6.68 8.32 0.59
C LEU A 167 7.50 9.56 0.23
N MET A 168 8.32 9.49 -0.82
CA MET A 168 9.28 10.52 -1.21
C MET A 168 8.82 11.35 -2.41
N PHE A 169 8.06 10.76 -3.33
CA PHE A 169 7.67 11.41 -4.59
C PHE A 169 6.16 11.53 -4.72
N SER A 170 5.71 12.54 -5.47
CA SER A 170 4.30 12.72 -5.80
C SER A 170 3.82 11.63 -6.77
N PRO A 171 2.54 11.24 -6.73
CA PRO A 171 1.99 10.19 -7.59
C PRO A 171 2.19 10.47 -9.10
N GLY A 172 2.16 11.75 -9.51
CA GLY A 172 2.46 12.14 -10.89
C GLY A 172 3.92 11.89 -11.30
N LYS A 173 4.88 12.04 -10.38
CA LYS A 173 6.30 11.72 -10.64
C LYS A 173 6.57 10.21 -10.64
N LEU A 174 5.78 9.44 -9.91
CA LEU A 174 5.87 7.97 -9.91
C LEU A 174 5.27 7.36 -11.18
N ALA A 175 4.25 8.01 -11.73
CA ALA A 175 3.56 7.57 -12.94
C ALA A 175 4.27 7.96 -14.23
N LEU A 176 5.15 8.98 -14.19
CA LEU A 176 5.95 9.46 -15.32
C LEU A 176 7.21 8.61 -15.48
#